data_AF-A0A953YKR3-F1
#
_entry.id   AF-A0A953YKR3-F1
#
_cell.length_a   1.000
_cell.length_b   1.000
_cell.length_c   1.000
_cell.angle_alpha   90.00
_cell.angle_beta   90.00
_cell.angle_gamma   90.00
#
_symmetry.space_group_name_H-M   'P 1'
#
loop_
_entity.id
_entity.type
_entity.pdbx_description
1 polymer ?
#
loop_
_entity_poly.entity_id
_entity_poly.type
_entity_poly.pdbx_seq_one_letter_code
_entity_poly.pdbx_strand_id
1 'polypeptide(L)'
;GNWVAVAPRAEPFPNQWQTRVLLWFVLSLLLVGPFIWFFARRIVQPLEQFAGTAETLGRNPGASVVPLAGPAEIGRAARAFNQMQSRLRAFVDDRTMMVGAISHDLRTPLTRMRFRLEDVPDSQRDGLLGEVEEMEEMITQVIGFIRDVSAAGPRETVDLATLVEETVRDARVVGAEIEINRLEDAVIDGDFASLRRVLANL
;
A
#
# COMPACT_ATOMS: atom_id res chain seq x y z
N GLY A 1 -26.92 -24.22 88.46
CA GLY A 1 -27.40 -23.50 87.26
C GLY A 1 -27.14 -24.39 86.06
N ASN A 2 -28.18 -24.69 85.27
CA ASN A 2 -28.03 -25.54 84.10
C ASN A 2 -27.75 -24.68 82.87
N TRP A 3 -26.60 -24.92 82.25
CA TRP A 3 -26.26 -24.32 80.97
C TRP A 3 -26.73 -25.25 79.85
N VAL A 4 -27.55 -24.72 78.95
CA VAL A 4 -27.92 -25.40 77.71
C VAL A 4 -27.00 -24.85 76.62
N ALA A 5 -26.08 -25.69 76.14
CA ALA A 5 -25.26 -25.36 74.99
C ALA A 5 -26.07 -25.62 73.71
N VAL A 6 -26.48 -24.55 73.03
CA VAL A 6 -27.07 -24.64 71.68
C VAL A 6 -25.91 -24.56 70.68
N ALA A 7 -25.51 -25.71 70.12
CA ALA A 7 -24.59 -25.72 68.99
C ALA A 7 -25.39 -25.36 67.72
N PRO A 8 -24.98 -24.34 66.93
CA PRO A 8 -25.64 -24.02 65.68
C PRO A 8 -25.51 -25.23 64.73
N ARG A 9 -26.62 -25.66 64.14
CA ARG A 9 -26.58 -26.64 63.05
C ARG A 9 -25.83 -25.99 61.89
N ALA A 10 -24.68 -26.55 61.50
CA ALA A 10 -23.99 -26.13 60.29
C ALA A 10 -24.94 -26.34 59.11
N GLU A 11 -25.38 -25.26 58.47
CA GLU A 11 -26.13 -25.39 57.21
C GLU A 11 -25.21 -26.01 56.16
N PRO A 12 -25.70 -26.98 55.37
CA PRO A 12 -24.91 -27.56 54.30
C PRO A 12 -24.54 -26.46 53.28
N PHE A 13 -23.27 -26.42 52.92
CA PHE A 13 -22.76 -25.52 51.90
C PHE A 13 -22.98 -26.14 50.51
N PRO A 14 -23.57 -25.41 49.53
CA PRO A 14 -24.16 -24.08 49.62
C PRO A 14 -25.60 -24.08 50.16
N ASN A 15 -25.96 -23.06 50.95
CA ASN A 15 -27.32 -22.93 51.49
C ASN A 15 -28.33 -22.40 50.45
N GLN A 16 -29.63 -22.51 50.72
CA GLN A 16 -30.68 -22.18 49.73
C GLN A 16 -30.67 -20.71 49.25
N TRP A 17 -30.21 -19.78 50.09
CA TRP A 17 -30.06 -18.38 49.71
C TRP A 17 -28.84 -18.21 48.79
N GLN A 18 -27.69 -18.81 49.14
CA GLN A 18 -26.49 -18.82 48.29
C GLN A 18 -26.77 -19.44 46.92
N THR A 19 -27.46 -20.59 46.86
CA THR A 19 -27.84 -21.23 45.59
C THR A 19 -28.72 -20.32 44.74
N ARG A 20 -29.68 -19.60 45.34
CA ARG A 20 -30.51 -18.62 44.63
C ARG A 20 -29.69 -17.45 44.09
N VAL A 21 -28.79 -16.87 44.90
CA VAL A 21 -27.90 -15.79 44.47
C VAL A 21 -27.01 -16.25 43.31
N LEU A 22 -26.45 -17.46 43.40
CA LEU A 22 -25.57 -18.04 42.40
C LEU A 22 -26.32 -18.30 41.08
N LEU A 23 -27.57 -18.79 41.16
CA LEU A 23 -28.45 -18.93 39.99
C LEU A 23 -28.74 -17.58 39.32
N TRP A 24 -29.07 -16.54 40.08
CA TRP A 24 -29.28 -15.19 39.55
C TRP A 24 -28.02 -14.62 38.90
N PHE A 25 -26.85 -14.85 39.51
CA PHE A 25 -25.58 -14.40 38.97
C PHE A 25 -25.27 -15.11 37.64
N VAL A 26 -25.42 -16.43 37.57
CA VAL A 26 -25.22 -17.21 36.34
C VAL A 26 -26.21 -16.78 35.26
N LEU A 27 -27.48 -16.59 35.61
CA LEU A 27 -28.50 -16.11 34.68
C LEU A 27 -28.16 -14.72 34.14
N SER A 28 -27.72 -13.80 35.00
CA SER A 28 -27.26 -12.48 34.59
C SER A 28 -26.06 -12.55 33.66
N LEU A 29 -25.10 -13.43 33.93
CA LEU A 29 -23.90 -13.59 33.10
C LEU A 29 -24.25 -14.17 31.73
N LEU A 30 -25.15 -15.16 31.68
CA LEU A 30 -25.66 -15.75 30.44
C LEU A 30 -26.48 -14.76 29.62
N LEU A 31 -27.18 -13.83 30.27
CA LEU A 31 -27.91 -12.77 29.57
C LEU A 31 -27.01 -11.67 29.06
N VAL A 32 -26.09 -11.15 29.88
CA VAL A 32 -25.28 -9.97 29.54
C VAL A 32 -24.07 -10.33 28.69
N GLY A 33 -23.45 -11.49 28.92
CA GLY A 33 -22.23 -11.93 28.23
C GLY A 33 -22.33 -11.91 26.70
N PRO A 34 -23.38 -12.50 26.09
CA PRO A 34 -23.58 -12.47 24.64
C PRO A 34 -23.72 -11.06 24.08
N PHE A 35 -24.38 -10.14 24.80
CA PHE A 35 -24.52 -8.74 24.38
C PHE A 35 -23.17 -8.03 24.39
N ILE A 36 -22.39 -8.16 25.48
CA ILE A 36 -21.04 -7.58 25.55
C ILE A 36 -20.18 -8.09 24.41
N TRP A 37 -20.17 -9.41 24.18
CA TRP A 37 -19.40 -10.03 23.11
C TRP A 37 -19.82 -9.55 21.72
N PHE A 38 -21.12 -9.46 21.47
CA PHE A 38 -21.66 -8.96 20.20
C PHE A 38 -21.29 -7.50 19.95
N PHE A 39 -21.44 -6.63 20.96
CA PHE A 39 -21.07 -5.21 20.86
C PHE A 39 -19.57 -5.03 20.67
N ALA A 40 -18.74 -5.78 21.41
CA ALA A 40 -17.30 -5.76 21.25
C ALA A 40 -16.91 -6.13 19.81
N ARG A 41 -17.46 -7.22 19.25
CA ARG A 41 -17.21 -7.59 17.85
C ARG A 41 -17.68 -6.52 16.86
N ARG A 42 -18.86 -5.93 17.08
CA ARG A 42 -19.41 -4.87 16.21
C ARG A 42 -18.59 -3.59 16.17
N ILE A 43 -17.80 -3.30 17.19
CA ILE A 43 -16.97 -2.09 17.28
C ILE A 43 -15.52 -2.38 16.88
N VAL A 44 -14.94 -3.48 17.38
CA VAL A 44 -13.52 -3.80 17.21
C VAL A 44 -13.24 -4.27 15.79
N GLN A 45 -14.08 -5.13 15.22
CA GLN A 45 -13.84 -5.71 13.89
C GLN A 45 -13.76 -4.66 12.77
N PRO A 46 -14.66 -3.64 12.69
CA PRO A 46 -14.51 -2.56 11.71
C PRO A 46 -13.25 -1.70 11.94
N LEU A 47 -12.79 -1.58 13.18
CA LEU A 47 -11.61 -0.79 13.53
C LEU A 47 -10.31 -1.45 13.02
N GLU A 48 -10.21 -2.77 13.16
CA GLU A 48 -9.09 -3.55 12.62
C GLU A 48 -9.04 -3.47 11.09
N GLN A 49 -10.21 -3.57 10.43
CA GLN A 49 -10.31 -3.41 8.98
C GLN A 49 -9.90 -1.99 8.55
N PHE A 50 -10.35 -0.96 9.26
CA PHE A 50 -9.96 0.43 9.01
C PHE A 50 -8.44 0.60 9.14
N ALA A 51 -7.83 0.07 10.21
CA ALA A 51 -6.40 0.16 10.45
C ALA A 51 -5.59 -0.55 9.35
N GLY A 52 -6.02 -1.76 8.94
CA GLY A 52 -5.39 -2.49 7.85
C GLY A 52 -5.43 -1.73 6.52
N THR A 53 -6.57 -1.14 6.16
CA THR A 53 -6.70 -0.33 4.95
C THR A 53 -5.92 1.00 5.04
N ALA A 54 -5.82 1.60 6.22
CA ALA A 54 -5.02 2.80 6.41
C ALA A 54 -3.52 2.53 6.21
N GLU A 55 -3.03 1.37 6.62
CA GLU A 55 -1.64 0.96 6.42
C GLU A 55 -1.32 0.67 4.94
N THR A 56 -2.30 0.16 4.18
CA THR A 56 -2.11 -0.10 2.75
C THR A 56 -2.21 1.16 1.90
N LEU A 57 -2.94 2.20 2.34
CA LEU A 57 -3.05 3.47 1.59
C LEU A 57 -1.69 4.12 1.32
N GLY A 58 -0.75 4.07 2.27
CA GLY A 58 0.58 4.64 2.10
C GLY A 58 1.46 3.88 1.10
N ARG A 59 1.20 2.58 0.90
CA ARG A 59 1.94 1.71 -0.03
C ARG A 59 1.28 1.60 -1.40
N ASN A 60 -0.04 1.75 -1.46
CA ASN A 60 -0.82 1.71 -2.68
C ASN A 60 -2.00 2.70 -2.56
N PRO A 61 -1.87 3.91 -3.13
CA PRO A 61 -2.95 4.89 -3.15
C PRO A 61 -4.22 4.34 -3.82
N GLY A 62 -4.11 3.38 -4.74
CA GLY A 62 -5.19 2.67 -5.42
C GLY A 62 -5.86 1.54 -4.60
N ALA A 63 -5.44 1.30 -3.36
CA ALA A 63 -5.95 0.22 -2.52
C ALA A 63 -7.47 0.27 -2.26
N SER A 64 -8.02 -0.85 -1.79
CA SER A 64 -9.44 -1.04 -1.51
C SER A 64 -10.01 0.05 -0.59
N VAL A 65 -11.25 0.44 -0.86
CA VAL A 65 -11.99 1.45 -0.09
C VAL A 65 -12.41 0.87 1.26
N VAL A 66 -12.35 1.67 2.33
CA VAL A 66 -12.78 1.20 3.65
C VAL A 66 -14.29 0.94 3.63
N PRO A 67 -14.76 -0.26 4.05
CA PRO A 67 -16.19 -0.55 4.14
C PRO A 67 -16.91 0.44 5.06
N LEU A 68 -18.07 0.93 4.63
CA LEU A 68 -18.91 1.83 5.43
C LEU A 68 -19.76 1.07 6.47
N ALA A 69 -19.15 0.11 7.16
CA ALA A 69 -19.81 -0.77 8.13
C ALA A 69 -19.47 -0.38 9.58
N GLY A 70 -20.42 -0.61 10.49
CA GLY A 70 -20.26 -0.35 11.92
C GLY A 70 -21.17 0.77 12.46
N PRO A 71 -20.93 1.22 13.70
CA PRO A 71 -21.64 2.36 14.30
C PRO A 71 -21.53 3.64 13.46
N ALA A 72 -22.45 4.58 13.68
CA ALA A 72 -22.56 5.82 12.88
C ALA A 72 -21.26 6.66 12.87
N GLU A 73 -20.52 6.64 13.97
CA GLU A 73 -19.22 7.31 14.15
C GLU A 73 -18.15 6.67 13.27
N ILE A 74 -18.06 5.34 13.26
CA ILE A 74 -17.10 4.59 12.42
C ILE A 74 -17.45 4.80 10.94
N GLY A 75 -18.73 4.73 10.57
CA GLY A 75 -19.16 5.00 9.21
C GLY A 75 -18.90 6.45 8.75
N ARG A 76 -18.93 7.43 9.66
CA ARG A 76 -18.50 8.83 9.37
C ARG A 76 -17.00 8.92 9.12
N ALA A 77 -16.19 8.28 9.96
CA ALA A 77 -14.73 8.25 9.79
C ALA A 77 -14.33 7.54 8.49
N ALA A 78 -14.92 6.38 8.19
CA ALA A 78 -14.69 5.65 6.94
C ALA A 78 -15.04 6.51 5.71
N ARG A 79 -16.16 7.25 5.72
CA ARG A 79 -16.50 8.19 4.64
C ARG A 79 -15.45 9.29 4.46
N ALA A 80 -15.03 9.93 5.55
CA ALA A 80 -14.03 10.99 5.50
C ALA A 80 -12.68 10.46 4.97
N PHE A 81 -12.27 9.27 5.41
CA PHE A 81 -11.07 8.59 4.93
C PHE A 81 -11.15 8.27 3.43
N ASN A 82 -12.26 7.70 2.97
CA ASN A 82 -12.47 7.39 1.56
C ASN A 82 -12.47 8.67 0.69
N GLN A 83 -13.02 9.77 1.19
CA GLN A 83 -12.96 11.07 0.50
C GLN A 83 -11.53 11.61 0.42
N MET A 84 -10.75 11.49 1.50
CA MET A 84 -9.33 11.85 1.50
C MET A 84 -8.53 10.99 0.51
N GLN A 85 -8.76 9.68 0.49
CA GLN A 85 -8.14 8.75 -0.47
C GLN A 85 -8.47 9.15 -1.91
N SER A 86 -9.72 9.46 -2.22
CA SER A 86 -10.13 9.93 -3.56
C SER A 86 -9.45 11.25 -3.96
N ARG A 87 -9.33 12.21 -3.04
CA ARG A 87 -8.62 13.47 -3.30
C ARG A 87 -7.14 13.26 -3.53
N LEU A 88 -6.51 12.37 -2.75
CA LEU A 88 -5.09 12.05 -2.90
C LEU A 88 -4.80 11.41 -4.25
N ARG A 89 -5.65 10.46 -4.70
CA ARG A 89 -5.55 9.87 -6.04
C ARG A 89 -5.63 10.92 -7.13
N ALA A 90 -6.68 11.75 -7.12
CA ALA A 90 -6.85 12.80 -8.11
C ALA A 90 -5.65 13.76 -8.14
N PHE A 91 -5.12 14.13 -6.98
CA PHE A 91 -3.93 14.99 -6.89
C PHE A 91 -2.68 14.35 -7.52
N VAL A 92 -2.46 13.05 -7.29
CA VAL A 92 -1.34 12.30 -7.90
C VAL A 92 -1.53 12.17 -9.41
N ASP A 93 -2.72 11.84 -9.87
CA ASP A 93 -3.07 11.72 -11.30
C ASP A 93 -2.87 13.05 -12.03
N ASP A 94 -3.39 14.15 -11.48
CA ASP A 94 -3.24 15.50 -12.03
C ASP A 94 -1.77 15.89 -12.16
N ARG A 95 -0.96 15.61 -11.13
CA ARG A 95 0.48 15.90 -11.15
C ARG A 95 1.22 15.08 -12.20
N THR A 96 0.82 13.82 -12.39
CA THR A 96 1.40 12.93 -13.40
C THR A 96 1.06 13.39 -14.81
N MET A 97 -0.18 13.80 -15.04
CA MET A 97 -0.62 14.39 -16.29
C MET A 97 0.14 15.69 -16.59
N MET A 98 0.28 16.57 -15.59
CA MET A 98 1.03 17.83 -15.72
C MET A 98 2.49 17.56 -16.12
N VAL A 99 3.17 16.61 -15.47
CA VAL A 99 4.55 16.25 -15.81
C VAL A 99 4.62 15.71 -17.23
N GLY A 100 3.64 14.91 -17.66
CA GLY A 100 3.53 14.45 -19.03
C GLY A 100 3.38 15.58 -20.05
N ALA A 101 2.58 16.61 -19.75
CA ALA A 101 2.42 17.79 -20.59
C ALA A 101 3.72 18.60 -20.68
N ILE A 102 4.40 18.85 -19.55
CA ILE A 102 5.69 19.55 -19.52
C ILE A 102 6.72 18.81 -20.37
N SER A 103 6.76 17.48 -20.30
CA SER A 103 7.65 16.63 -21.10
C SER A 103 7.48 16.89 -22.60
N HIS A 104 6.22 16.92 -23.04
CA HIS A 104 5.87 17.16 -24.43
C HIS A 104 6.27 18.58 -24.85
N ASP A 105 6.01 19.57 -24.00
CA ASP A 105 6.33 20.97 -24.28
C ASP A 105 7.84 21.22 -24.33
N LEU A 106 8.65 20.50 -23.53
CA LEU A 106 10.12 20.58 -23.55
C LEU A 106 10.75 19.97 -24.82
N ARG A 107 10.11 19.00 -25.47
CA ARG A 107 10.60 18.44 -26.74
C ARG A 107 10.66 19.50 -27.84
N THR A 108 9.74 20.47 -27.82
CA THR A 108 9.65 21.54 -28.83
C THR A 108 10.87 22.49 -28.82
N PRO A 109 11.27 23.12 -27.69
CA PRO A 109 12.47 23.95 -27.64
C PRO A 109 13.76 23.15 -27.86
N LEU A 110 13.85 21.89 -27.40
CA LEU A 110 15.03 21.03 -27.65
C LEU A 110 15.19 20.73 -29.14
N THR A 111 14.10 20.37 -29.82
CA THR A 111 14.10 20.18 -31.27
C THR A 111 14.50 21.46 -32.01
N ARG A 112 14.02 22.62 -31.56
CA ARG A 112 14.44 23.92 -32.12
C ARG A 112 15.91 24.24 -31.85
N MET A 113 16.46 23.87 -30.70
CA MET A 113 17.89 24.01 -30.42
C MET A 113 18.71 23.15 -31.39
N ARG A 114 18.33 21.88 -31.59
CA ARG A 114 18.94 21.00 -32.61
C ARG A 114 18.98 21.64 -33.99
N PHE A 115 17.85 22.20 -34.45
CA PHE A 115 17.82 22.91 -35.74
C PHE A 115 18.74 24.15 -35.78
N ARG A 116 18.82 24.94 -34.70
CA ARG A 116 19.73 26.10 -34.64
C ARG A 116 21.21 25.71 -34.61
N LEU A 117 21.53 24.53 -34.09
CA LEU A 117 22.88 23.99 -34.12
C LEU A 117 23.31 23.58 -35.54
N GLU A 118 22.37 23.44 -36.49
CA GLU A 118 22.70 23.16 -37.89
C GLU A 118 23.48 24.29 -38.56
N ASP A 119 23.36 25.53 -38.07
CA ASP A 119 24.06 26.72 -38.57
C ASP A 119 25.40 27.00 -37.86
N VAL A 120 25.78 26.17 -36.88
CA VAL A 120 27.02 26.34 -36.08
C VAL A 120 28.21 25.67 -36.80
N PRO A 121 29.44 26.23 -36.70
CA PRO A 121 30.64 25.59 -37.24
C PRO A 121 30.83 24.17 -36.68
N ASP A 122 31.23 23.23 -37.54
CA ASP A 122 31.36 21.80 -37.19
C ASP A 122 32.29 21.54 -36.00
N SER A 123 33.28 22.41 -35.77
CA SER A 123 34.18 22.30 -34.62
C SER A 123 33.51 22.47 -33.25
N GLN A 124 32.32 23.08 -33.19
CA GLN A 124 31.54 23.29 -31.96
C GLN A 124 30.18 22.55 -31.98
N ARG A 125 29.69 22.19 -33.18
CA ARG A 125 28.39 21.52 -33.39
C ARG A 125 28.26 20.24 -32.57
N ASP A 126 29.24 19.35 -32.66
CA ASP A 126 29.16 18.02 -32.02
C ASP A 126 29.13 18.11 -30.49
N GLY A 127 29.90 19.03 -29.90
CA GLY A 127 29.87 19.27 -28.46
C GLY A 127 28.52 19.79 -27.97
N LEU A 128 27.96 20.77 -28.68
CA LEU A 128 26.66 21.36 -28.34
C LEU A 128 25.49 20.39 -28.58
N LEU A 129 25.57 19.53 -29.60
CA LEU A 129 24.60 18.46 -29.80
C LEU A 129 24.64 17.45 -28.65
N GLY A 130 25.84 17.10 -28.18
CA GLY A 130 26.03 16.25 -26.99
C GLY A 130 25.39 16.84 -25.74
N GLU A 131 25.56 18.15 -25.49
CA GLU A 131 24.90 18.83 -24.37
C GLU A 131 23.36 18.79 -24.48
N VAL A 132 22.81 18.93 -25.69
CA VAL A 132 21.35 18.82 -25.93
C VAL A 132 20.84 17.40 -25.68
N GLU A 133 21.60 16.38 -26.10
CA GLU A 133 21.27 14.97 -25.85
C GLU A 133 21.32 14.63 -24.36
N GLU A 134 22.33 15.12 -23.63
CA GLU A 134 22.42 14.94 -22.18
C GLU A 134 21.22 15.59 -21.46
N MET A 135 20.80 16.79 -21.89
CA MET A 135 19.59 17.43 -21.37
C MET A 135 18.32 16.62 -21.68
N GLU A 136 18.18 16.08 -22.89
CA GLU A 136 17.06 15.19 -23.27
C GLU A 136 17.01 13.94 -22.38
N GLU A 137 18.17 13.34 -22.11
CA GLU A 137 18.29 12.15 -21.27
C GLU A 137 17.92 12.46 -19.81
N MET A 138 18.50 13.51 -19.23
CA MET A 138 18.20 13.93 -17.85
C MET A 138 16.72 14.25 -17.66
N ILE A 139 16.10 14.98 -18.60
CA ILE A 139 14.67 15.28 -18.58
C ILE A 139 13.86 13.98 -18.62
N THR A 140 14.19 13.06 -19.53
CA THR A 140 13.51 11.76 -19.67
C THR A 140 13.61 10.92 -18.40
N GLN A 141 14.77 10.89 -17.74
CA GLN A 141 14.97 10.19 -16.47
C GLN A 141 14.11 10.77 -15.35
N VAL A 142 14.08 12.10 -15.20
CA VAL A 142 13.26 12.77 -14.17
C VAL A 142 11.77 12.54 -14.39
N ILE A 143 11.29 12.63 -15.63
CA ILE A 143 9.90 12.34 -15.98
C ILE A 143 9.55 10.89 -15.73
N GLY A 144 10.45 9.97 -16.11
CA GLY A 144 10.31 8.53 -15.85
C GLY A 144 10.12 8.26 -14.36
N PHE A 145 11.01 8.82 -13.54
CA PHE A 145 10.94 8.71 -12.08
C PHE A 145 9.61 9.23 -11.51
N ILE A 146 9.15 10.41 -11.93
CA ILE A 146 7.89 10.98 -11.42
C ILE A 146 6.68 10.13 -11.84
N ARG A 147 6.67 9.61 -13.08
CA ARG A 147 5.60 8.71 -13.54
C ARG A 147 5.56 7.41 -12.75
N ASP A 148 6.72 6.83 -12.43
CA ASP A 148 6.82 5.58 -11.66
C ASP A 148 6.33 5.73 -10.23
N VAL A 149 6.63 6.86 -9.57
CA VAL A 149 6.14 7.12 -8.20
C VAL A 149 4.60 7.23 -8.16
N SER A 150 4.00 7.73 -9.24
CA SER A 150 2.55 7.92 -9.32
C SER A 150 1.79 6.70 -9.81
N ALA A 151 2.42 5.87 -10.64
CA ALA A 151 1.80 4.69 -11.25
C ALA A 151 2.41 3.42 -10.66
N ALA A 152 2.10 3.11 -9.40
CA ALA A 152 2.30 1.76 -8.90
C ALA A 152 1.41 0.81 -9.72
N GLY A 153 2.02 -0.04 -10.54
CA GLY A 153 1.30 -1.03 -11.36
C GLY A 153 0.50 -2.01 -10.48
N PRO A 154 -0.47 -2.74 -11.07
CA PRO A 154 -1.11 -3.84 -10.37
C PRO A 154 -0.03 -4.80 -9.87
N ARG A 155 -0.08 -5.14 -8.58
CA ARG A 155 0.80 -6.16 -8.03
C ARG A 155 0.30 -7.51 -8.51
N GLU A 156 1.20 -8.27 -9.09
CA GLU A 156 0.96 -9.61 -9.60
C GLU A 156 2.05 -10.57 -9.14
N THR A 157 1.76 -11.85 -9.27
CA THR A 157 2.73 -12.91 -9.00
C THR A 157 3.79 -12.90 -10.10
N VAL A 158 5.00 -12.46 -9.77
CA VAL A 158 6.15 -12.35 -10.68
C VAL A 158 7.15 -13.45 -10.39
N ASP A 159 7.51 -14.21 -11.41
CA ASP A 159 8.66 -15.12 -11.41
C ASP A 159 9.93 -14.32 -11.71
N LEU A 160 10.78 -14.12 -10.69
CA LEU A 160 12.02 -13.38 -10.80
C LEU A 160 13.03 -14.04 -11.74
N ALA A 161 13.04 -15.37 -11.82
CA ALA A 161 13.97 -16.08 -12.69
C ALA A 161 13.67 -15.74 -14.15
N THR A 162 12.41 -15.90 -14.54
CA THR A 162 11.92 -15.53 -15.88
C THR A 162 12.20 -14.05 -16.19
N LEU A 163 11.92 -13.14 -15.25
CA LEU A 163 12.15 -11.70 -15.44
C LEU A 163 13.64 -11.36 -15.66
N VAL A 164 14.55 -11.96 -14.89
CA VAL A 164 16.00 -11.74 -15.05
C VAL A 164 16.48 -12.29 -16.38
N GLU A 165 16.03 -13.48 -16.77
CA GLU A 165 16.39 -14.08 -18.06
C GLU A 165 15.95 -13.23 -19.24
N GLU A 166 14.72 -12.69 -19.21
CA GLU A 166 14.24 -11.76 -20.24
C GLU A 166 15.08 -10.48 -20.31
N THR A 167 15.37 -9.89 -19.14
CA THR A 167 16.13 -8.63 -19.09
C THR A 167 17.57 -8.82 -19.58
N VAL A 168 18.24 -9.91 -19.18
CA VAL A 168 19.59 -10.23 -19.66
C VAL A 168 19.59 -10.55 -21.15
N ARG A 169 18.55 -11.24 -21.65
CA ARG A 169 18.41 -11.51 -23.09
C ARG A 169 18.32 -10.21 -23.87
N ASP A 170 17.51 -9.26 -23.42
CA ASP A 170 17.38 -7.95 -24.06
C ASP A 170 18.71 -7.18 -24.03
N ALA A 171 19.38 -7.13 -22.88
CA ALA A 171 20.67 -6.44 -22.74
C ALA A 171 21.76 -7.02 -23.67
N ARG A 172 21.81 -8.35 -23.83
CA ARG A 172 22.71 -9.02 -24.78
C ARG A 172 22.43 -8.65 -26.23
N VAL A 173 21.18 -8.41 -26.61
CA VAL A 173 20.81 -7.96 -27.97
C VAL A 173 21.41 -6.58 -28.27
N VAL A 174 21.54 -5.72 -27.26
CA VAL A 174 22.17 -4.39 -27.37
C VAL A 174 23.70 -4.47 -27.25
N GLY A 175 24.26 -5.67 -27.09
CA GLY A 175 25.71 -5.91 -27.07
C GLY A 175 26.35 -5.95 -25.68
N ALA A 176 25.57 -6.00 -24.61
CA ALA A 176 26.12 -6.13 -23.26
C ALA A 176 26.65 -7.55 -22.98
N GLU A 177 27.87 -7.66 -22.45
CA GLU A 177 28.45 -8.94 -22.00
C GLU A 177 28.01 -9.24 -20.56
N ILE A 178 26.87 -9.94 -20.43
CA ILE A 178 26.28 -10.29 -19.12
C ILE A 178 26.15 -11.81 -19.00
N GLU A 179 26.67 -12.39 -17.92
CA GLU A 179 26.54 -13.81 -17.58
C GLU A 179 25.70 -14.01 -16.31
N ILE A 180 24.78 -14.98 -16.36
CA ILE A 180 23.96 -15.37 -15.20
C ILE A 180 24.70 -16.51 -14.49
N ASN A 181 25.29 -16.22 -13.32
CA ASN A 181 26.04 -17.21 -12.54
C ASN A 181 25.13 -18.18 -11.79
N ARG A 182 24.11 -17.66 -11.11
CA ARG A 182 23.18 -18.44 -10.30
C ARG A 182 21.82 -17.76 -10.32
N LEU A 183 20.81 -18.53 -10.67
CA LEU A 183 19.42 -18.11 -10.66
C LEU A 183 18.62 -19.16 -9.90
N GLU A 184 17.92 -18.72 -8.87
CA GLU A 184 17.03 -19.57 -8.08
C GLU A 184 15.59 -19.17 -8.40
N ASP A 185 14.71 -20.17 -8.48
CA ASP A 185 13.29 -19.91 -8.70
C ASP A 185 12.72 -19.16 -7.50
N ALA A 186 12.35 -17.90 -7.73
CA ALA A 186 11.81 -17.03 -6.70
C ALA A 186 10.56 -16.33 -7.23
N VAL A 187 9.44 -16.62 -6.61
CA VAL A 187 8.16 -16.00 -6.95
C VAL A 187 7.83 -14.96 -5.91
N ILE A 188 7.60 -13.72 -6.35
CA ILE A 188 7.25 -12.60 -5.47
C ILE A 188 5.96 -11.92 -5.94
N ASP A 189 5.24 -11.32 -5.01
CA ASP A 189 4.15 -10.40 -5.34
C ASP A 189 4.74 -9.01 -5.58
N GLY A 190 4.59 -8.45 -6.79
CA GLY A 190 5.24 -7.20 -7.18
C GLY A 190 4.70 -6.60 -8.47
N ASP A 191 5.17 -5.40 -8.79
CA ASP A 191 4.91 -4.75 -10.08
C ASP A 191 6.00 -5.18 -11.07
N PHE A 192 5.62 -6.00 -12.06
CA PHE A 192 6.53 -6.54 -13.07
C PHE A 192 7.29 -5.45 -13.82
N ALA A 193 6.62 -4.36 -14.22
CA ALA A 193 7.22 -3.30 -15.01
C ALA A 193 8.27 -2.53 -14.19
N SER A 194 7.95 -2.22 -12.93
CA SER A 194 8.88 -1.57 -12.01
C SER A 194 10.11 -2.43 -11.74
N LEU A 195 9.94 -3.73 -11.48
CA LEU A 195 11.05 -4.67 -11.24
C LEU A 195 11.95 -4.82 -12.47
N ARG A 196 11.36 -4.94 -13.67
CA ARG A 196 12.11 -5.00 -14.93
C ARG A 196 12.99 -3.76 -15.14
N ARG A 197 12.45 -2.57 -14.86
CA ARG A 197 13.19 -1.31 -14.99
C ARG A 197 14.36 -1.23 -14.01
N VAL A 198 14.16 -1.66 -12.76
CA VAL A 198 15.26 -1.75 -11.78
C VAL A 198 16.38 -2.63 -12.32
N LEU A 199 16.05 -3.80 -12.85
CA LEU A 199 17.05 -4.71 -13.42
C LEU A 199 17.73 -4.15 -14.67
N ALA A 200 17.01 -3.41 -15.52
CA ALA A 200 17.56 -2.79 -16.72
C ALA A 200 18.48 -1.59 -16.43
N ASN A 201 18.34 -0.98 -15.24
CA ASN A 201 19.16 0.14 -14.80
C ASN A 201 20.38 -0.27 -13.95
N LEU A 202 20.56 -1.58 -13.68
CA LEU A 202 21.73 -2.14 -13.00
C LEU A 202 22.85 -2.41 -14.00
#